data_AF-A0A972X6G1-F1
#
_entry.id   AF-A0A972X6G1-F1
#
_cell.length_a   1.000
_cell.length_b   1.000
_cell.length_c   1.000
_cell.angle_alpha   90.00
_cell.angle_beta   90.00
_cell.angle_gamma   90.00
#
_symmetry.space_group_name_H-M   'P 1'
#
loop_
_entity.id
_entity.type
_entity.pdbx_description
1 polymer ?
#
loop_
_entity_poly.entity_id
_entity_poly.type
_entity_poly.pdbx_seq_one_letter_code
_entity_poly.pdbx_strand_id
1 'polypeptide(L)'
;MAKKSGGRRSDLQPKLKKTIDELAVKIRGPAVATAVWDGLFTDAERQMLGGDVYQAWKHHGRTAGMWSTVRGVSNNRAIIDIAYELDWLDTPTRKSLIKALNEDGPPAIVPRWLKASGELWFGNAIIRRIPRPRGAENIVAILDSFESDGWPRRIDDPITSGGDSSTRRRTIESLSKGMKAIRFFCAGDGEGFCWEERPAKPRKKRVATKKPKKRG
;
A
#
# COMPACT_ATOMS: atom_id res chain seq x y z
N MET A 1 10.14 46.88 0.98
CA MET A 1 10.47 45.92 -0.11
C MET A 1 9.85 44.57 0.22
N ALA A 2 8.68 44.25 -0.36
CA ALA A 2 7.98 42.98 -0.13
C ALA A 2 8.25 41.99 -1.29
N LYS A 3 8.82 40.82 -0.97
CA LYS A 3 9.10 39.74 -1.93
C LYS A 3 7.79 39.08 -2.39
N LYS A 4 7.35 39.36 -3.61
CA LYS A 4 6.34 38.55 -4.32
C LYS A 4 6.92 37.17 -4.64
N SER A 5 6.51 36.16 -3.89
CA SER A 5 6.94 34.75 -4.07
C SER A 5 5.74 33.82 -4.34
N GLY A 6 4.70 34.29 -5.03
CA GLY A 6 3.43 33.55 -5.23
C GLY A 6 3.20 32.94 -6.62
N GLY A 7 4.01 33.28 -7.64
CA GLY A 7 3.61 33.06 -9.04
C GLY A 7 3.81 31.65 -9.62
N ARG A 8 4.69 30.80 -9.08
CA ARG A 8 5.06 29.54 -9.75
C ARG A 8 4.13 28.35 -9.47
N ARG A 9 3.43 28.32 -8.33
CA ARG A 9 2.58 27.15 -7.96
C ARG A 9 1.22 27.15 -8.68
N SER A 10 0.68 28.32 -9.00
CA SER A 10 -0.65 28.48 -9.61
C SER A 10 -0.69 27.99 -11.06
N ASP A 11 0.31 28.34 -11.88
CA ASP A 11 0.31 28.04 -13.32
C ASP A 11 0.78 26.61 -13.66
N LEU A 12 1.34 25.90 -12.67
CA LEU A 12 1.75 24.51 -12.81
C LEU A 12 0.57 23.54 -12.70
N GLN A 13 -0.48 23.88 -11.97
CA GLN A 13 -1.60 22.97 -11.74
C GLN A 13 -2.42 22.65 -13.01
N PRO A 14 -2.72 23.62 -13.91
CA PRO A 14 -3.44 23.31 -15.15
C PRO A 14 -2.63 22.41 -16.09
N LYS A 15 -1.32 22.65 -16.21
CA LYS A 15 -0.43 21.82 -17.06
C LYS A 15 -0.27 20.42 -16.48
N LEU A 16 -0.09 20.31 -15.16
CA LEU A 16 -0.04 19.04 -14.44
C LEU A 16 -1.31 18.21 -14.67
N LYS A 17 -2.48 18.83 -14.43
CA LYS A 17 -3.76 18.17 -14.61
C LYS A 17 -3.95 17.69 -16.04
N LYS A 18 -3.64 18.55 -17.03
CA LYS A 18 -3.72 18.19 -18.44
C LYS A 18 -2.85 16.99 -18.79
N THR A 19 -1.58 16.97 -18.34
CA THR A 19 -0.68 15.83 -18.58
C THR A 19 -1.20 14.55 -17.93
N ILE A 20 -1.68 14.61 -16.69
CA ILE A 20 -2.25 13.43 -16.01
C ILE A 20 -3.52 12.94 -16.73
N ASP A 21 -4.40 13.84 -17.16
CA ASP A 21 -5.63 13.50 -17.89
C ASP A 21 -5.31 12.82 -19.24
N GLU A 22 -4.32 13.34 -19.99
CA GLU A 22 -3.85 12.73 -21.24
C GLU A 22 -3.29 11.32 -21.03
N LEU A 23 -2.50 11.12 -19.97
CA LEU A 23 -1.99 9.80 -19.59
C LEU A 23 -3.11 8.87 -19.15
N ALA A 24 -4.08 9.36 -18.37
CA ALA A 24 -5.23 8.58 -17.90
C ALA A 24 -6.04 8.02 -19.07
N VAL A 25 -6.27 8.83 -20.11
CA VAL A 25 -6.97 8.39 -21.34
C VAL A 25 -6.22 7.25 -22.02
N LYS A 26 -4.89 7.37 -22.16
CA LYS A 26 -4.06 6.32 -22.77
C LYS A 26 -4.07 5.03 -21.95
N ILE A 27 -3.98 5.14 -20.62
CA ILE A 27 -3.86 3.99 -19.71
C ILE A 27 -5.16 3.21 -19.54
N ARG A 28 -6.33 3.83 -19.75
CA ARG A 28 -7.62 3.17 -19.47
C ARG A 28 -7.90 1.94 -20.34
N GLY A 29 -7.23 1.80 -21.49
CA GLY A 29 -7.52 0.77 -22.48
C GLY A 29 -7.24 -0.66 -22.00
N PRO A 30 -8.04 -1.66 -22.43
CA PRO A 30 -7.86 -3.05 -22.01
C PRO A 30 -6.52 -3.66 -22.50
N ALA A 31 -5.98 -3.19 -23.63
CA ALA A 31 -4.66 -3.60 -24.10
C ALA A 31 -3.55 -3.18 -23.11
N VAL A 32 -3.62 -1.96 -22.57
CA VAL A 32 -2.68 -1.49 -21.54
C VAL A 32 -2.87 -2.27 -20.25
N ALA A 33 -4.12 -2.57 -19.87
CA ALA A 33 -4.39 -3.41 -18.71
C ALA A 33 -3.72 -4.79 -18.80
N THR A 34 -3.78 -5.41 -19.98
CA THR A 34 -3.14 -6.69 -20.26
C THR A 34 -1.62 -6.58 -20.20
N ALA A 35 -1.02 -5.56 -20.82
CA ALA A 35 0.43 -5.34 -20.78
C ALA A 35 0.95 -5.11 -19.35
N VAL A 36 0.24 -4.30 -18.56
CA VAL A 36 0.56 -4.06 -17.14
C VAL A 36 0.40 -5.35 -16.32
N TRP A 37 -0.66 -6.11 -16.57
CA TRP A 37 -0.91 -7.38 -15.89
C TRP A 37 0.21 -8.39 -16.14
N ASP A 38 0.57 -8.60 -17.41
CA ASP A 38 1.54 -9.61 -17.82
C ASP A 38 2.99 -9.21 -17.55
N GLY A 39 3.31 -7.91 -17.66
CA GLY A 39 4.68 -7.41 -17.57
C GLY A 39 5.05 -6.85 -16.19
N LEU A 40 4.12 -6.23 -15.48
CA LEU A 40 4.43 -5.42 -14.28
C LEU A 40 3.87 -5.98 -12.98
N PHE A 41 2.83 -6.82 -13.05
CA PHE A 41 2.32 -7.52 -11.88
C PHE A 41 2.94 -8.90 -11.74
N THR A 42 3.39 -9.20 -10.52
CA THR A 42 3.79 -10.53 -10.07
C THR A 42 2.58 -11.45 -9.91
N ASP A 43 2.79 -12.76 -9.90
CA ASP A 43 1.71 -13.73 -9.70
C ASP A 43 0.94 -13.49 -8.41
N ALA A 44 1.63 -13.12 -7.33
CA ALA A 44 0.98 -12.76 -6.06
C ALA A 44 0.04 -11.56 -6.23
N GLU A 45 0.46 -10.52 -6.94
CA GLU A 45 -0.35 -9.32 -7.18
C GLU A 45 -1.53 -9.62 -8.11
N ARG A 46 -1.35 -10.49 -9.11
CA ARG A 46 -2.44 -10.99 -9.95
C ARG A 46 -3.48 -11.76 -9.13
N GLN A 47 -3.04 -12.63 -8.22
CA GLN A 47 -3.93 -13.31 -7.28
C GLN A 47 -4.65 -12.34 -6.34
N MET A 48 -3.96 -11.30 -5.86
CA MET A 48 -4.57 -10.23 -5.06
C MET A 48 -5.65 -9.43 -5.81
N LEU A 49 -5.62 -9.46 -7.14
CA LEU A 49 -6.61 -8.84 -8.02
C LEU A 49 -7.68 -9.82 -8.53
N GLY A 50 -7.70 -11.06 -8.00
CA GLY A 50 -8.70 -12.07 -8.35
C GLY A 50 -8.28 -13.05 -9.45
N GLY A 51 -7.02 -12.99 -9.91
CA GLY A 51 -6.45 -13.96 -10.86
C GLY A 51 -6.91 -13.81 -12.30
N ASP A 52 -7.85 -12.91 -12.60
CA ASP A 52 -8.36 -12.62 -13.94
C ASP A 52 -8.23 -11.13 -14.26
N VAL A 53 -7.50 -10.81 -15.34
CA VAL A 53 -7.21 -9.43 -15.74
C VAL A 53 -8.46 -8.63 -16.09
N TYR A 54 -9.45 -9.27 -16.72
CA TYR A 54 -10.65 -8.59 -17.20
C TYR A 54 -11.57 -8.23 -16.05
N GLN A 55 -11.79 -9.18 -15.13
CA GLN A 55 -12.54 -8.94 -13.90
C GLN A 55 -11.82 -7.90 -13.03
N ALA A 56 -10.51 -8.03 -12.84
CA ALA A 56 -9.72 -7.06 -12.10
C ALA A 56 -9.87 -5.63 -12.67
N TRP A 57 -9.71 -5.48 -13.98
CA TRP A 57 -9.84 -4.20 -14.68
C TRP A 57 -11.24 -3.59 -14.57
N LYS A 58 -12.28 -4.43 -14.60
CA LYS A 58 -13.66 -3.96 -14.43
C LYS A 58 -13.96 -3.54 -12.99
N HIS A 59 -13.51 -4.32 -12.01
CA HIS A 59 -13.83 -4.11 -10.60
C HIS A 59 -13.00 -3.00 -9.94
N HIS A 60 -11.72 -2.86 -10.31
CA HIS A 60 -10.80 -1.92 -9.67
C HIS A 60 -10.71 -0.58 -10.41
N GLY A 61 -11.75 -0.13 -11.13
CA GLY A 61 -11.70 1.20 -11.77
C GLY A 61 -10.63 1.32 -12.86
N ARG A 62 -10.47 0.28 -13.70
CA ARG A 62 -9.50 0.19 -14.81
C ARG A 62 -8.05 -0.02 -14.35
N THR A 63 -7.10 0.11 -15.28
CA THR A 63 -5.67 -0.20 -15.09
C THR A 63 -5.04 0.58 -13.93
N ALA A 64 -5.34 1.88 -13.83
CA ALA A 64 -4.79 2.72 -12.76
C ALA A 64 -5.27 2.27 -11.37
N GLY A 65 -6.54 1.90 -11.24
CA GLY A 65 -7.04 1.45 -9.95
C GLY A 65 -6.59 0.03 -9.58
N MET A 66 -6.30 -0.86 -10.54
CA MET A 66 -5.57 -2.12 -10.28
C MET A 66 -4.20 -1.84 -9.66
N TRP A 67 -3.45 -0.90 -10.25
CA TRP A 67 -2.12 -0.52 -9.76
C TRP A 67 -2.19 0.15 -8.38
N SER A 68 -3.11 1.09 -8.20
CA SER A 68 -3.40 1.73 -6.91
C SER A 68 -3.70 0.69 -5.83
N THR A 69 -4.54 -0.29 -6.16
CA THR A 69 -4.96 -1.38 -5.25
C THR A 69 -3.79 -2.28 -4.83
N VAL A 70 -2.85 -2.53 -5.73
CA VAL A 70 -1.68 -3.38 -5.43
C VAL A 70 -0.60 -2.62 -4.69
N ARG A 71 -0.35 -1.36 -5.05
CA ARG A 71 0.81 -0.59 -4.58
C ARG A 71 0.50 0.36 -3.42
N GLY A 72 -0.78 0.54 -3.07
CA GLY A 72 -1.19 1.46 -2.00
C GLY A 72 -0.92 2.92 -2.37
N VAL A 73 -1.17 3.30 -3.63
CA VAL A 73 -0.89 4.65 -4.14
C VAL A 73 -2.15 5.33 -4.64
N SER A 74 -2.16 6.66 -4.75
CA SER A 74 -3.30 7.36 -5.35
C SER A 74 -3.48 6.99 -6.83
N ASN A 75 -4.67 7.21 -7.38
CA ASN A 75 -4.90 6.98 -8.81
C ASN A 75 -3.99 7.83 -9.71
N ASN A 76 -3.73 9.08 -9.32
CA ASN A 76 -2.82 9.95 -10.07
C ASN A 76 -1.38 9.42 -10.02
N ARG A 77 -0.95 8.89 -8.87
CA ARG A 77 0.33 8.22 -8.75
C ARG A 77 0.42 7.00 -9.64
N ALA A 78 -0.62 6.17 -9.62
CA ALA A 78 -0.71 4.97 -10.43
C ALA A 78 -0.59 5.29 -11.92
N ILE A 79 -1.28 6.33 -12.39
CA ILE A 79 -1.17 6.83 -13.78
C ILE A 79 0.28 7.19 -14.13
N ILE A 80 0.96 7.94 -13.27
CA ILE A 80 2.35 8.37 -13.50
C ILE A 80 3.31 7.18 -13.48
N ASP A 81 3.15 6.27 -12.52
CA ASP A 81 4.00 5.10 -12.37
C ASP A 81 3.82 4.14 -13.56
N ILE A 82 2.58 3.83 -13.96
CA ILE A 82 2.31 3.02 -15.16
C ILE A 82 2.93 3.66 -16.41
N ALA A 83 2.72 4.97 -16.61
CA ALA A 83 3.26 5.66 -17.78
C ALA A 83 4.79 5.62 -17.82
N TYR A 84 5.46 5.65 -16.66
CA TYR A 84 6.91 5.51 -16.57
C TYR A 84 7.38 4.08 -16.85
N GLU A 85 6.72 3.07 -16.28
CA GLU A 85 7.08 1.65 -16.50
C GLU A 85 6.80 1.19 -17.94
N LEU A 86 5.94 1.90 -18.68
CA LEU A 86 5.69 1.71 -20.10
C LEU A 86 6.54 2.63 -21.00
N ASP A 87 7.57 3.30 -20.44
CA ASP A 87 8.48 4.21 -21.14
C ASP A 87 7.81 5.41 -21.84
N TRP A 88 6.61 5.81 -21.41
CA TRP A 88 5.92 7.02 -21.91
C TRP A 88 6.35 8.30 -21.18
N LEU A 89 6.99 8.15 -20.02
CA LEU A 89 7.56 9.24 -19.24
C LEU A 89 9.01 8.96 -18.94
N ASP A 90 9.85 10.00 -19.05
CA ASP A 90 11.21 9.94 -18.53
C ASP A 90 11.27 10.11 -17.00
N THR A 91 12.43 9.78 -16.42
CA THR A 91 12.66 9.90 -14.97
C THR A 91 12.48 11.33 -14.46
N PRO A 92 13.02 12.40 -15.12
CA PRO A 92 12.82 13.77 -14.67
C PRO A 92 11.35 14.19 -14.61
N THR A 93 10.58 13.86 -15.64
CA THR A 93 9.16 14.21 -15.74
C THR A 93 8.37 13.47 -14.67
N ARG A 94 8.59 12.17 -14.49
CA ARG A 94 7.98 11.39 -13.40
C ARG A 94 8.21 12.05 -12.04
N LYS A 95 9.48 12.37 -11.70
CA LYS A 95 9.81 13.01 -10.41
C LYS A 95 9.13 14.36 -10.24
N SER A 96 9.07 15.16 -11.31
CA SER A 96 8.41 16.47 -11.30
C SER A 96 6.91 16.34 -11.02
N LEU A 97 6.22 15.43 -11.71
CA LEU A 97 4.78 15.20 -11.55
C LEU A 97 4.46 14.70 -10.13
N ILE A 98 5.22 13.73 -9.63
CA ILE A 98 5.10 13.18 -8.27
C ILE A 98 5.26 14.28 -7.21
N LYS A 99 6.30 15.11 -7.35
CA LYS A 99 6.54 16.21 -6.43
C LYS A 99 5.42 17.24 -6.49
N ALA A 100 4.86 17.50 -7.66
CA ALA A 100 3.74 18.42 -7.81
C ALA A 100 2.44 17.89 -7.17
N LEU A 101 2.30 16.56 -7.03
CA LEU A 101 1.23 15.92 -6.26
C LEU A 101 1.47 15.93 -4.73
N ASN A 102 2.64 16.39 -4.27
CA ASN A 102 3.12 16.22 -2.88
C ASN A 102 3.17 14.73 -2.46
N GLU A 103 3.51 13.85 -3.40
CA GLU A 103 3.67 12.41 -3.17
C GLU A 103 5.13 11.99 -3.36
N ASP A 104 6.06 12.92 -3.13
CA ASP A 104 7.52 12.72 -3.25
C ASP A 104 8.11 11.78 -2.20
N GLY A 105 7.30 11.36 -1.22
CA GLY A 105 7.60 10.21 -0.38
C GLY A 105 7.58 8.89 -1.17
N PRO A 106 8.26 7.84 -0.67
CA PRO A 106 7.92 6.49 -1.09
C PRO A 106 6.41 6.30 -0.90
N PRO A 107 5.72 5.57 -1.80
CA PRO A 107 4.33 5.23 -1.58
C PRO A 107 4.21 4.65 -0.18
N ALA A 108 3.36 5.24 0.66
CA ALA A 108 3.17 4.75 2.01
C ALA A 108 2.63 3.34 1.86
N ILE A 109 3.48 2.34 2.14
CA ILE A 109 3.08 0.95 2.12
C ILE A 109 2.10 0.82 3.27
N VAL A 110 0.81 0.83 2.95
CA VAL A 110 -0.24 0.56 3.92
C VAL A 110 -0.51 -0.94 3.94
N PRO A 111 -0.96 -1.49 5.07
CA PRO A 111 -1.43 -2.86 5.09
C PRO A 111 -2.67 -3.00 4.20
N ARG A 112 -3.02 -4.24 3.85
CA ARG A 112 -4.24 -4.55 3.10
C ARG A 112 -4.85 -5.84 3.60
N TRP A 113 -6.13 -5.82 3.92
CA TRP A 113 -6.85 -6.96 4.45
C TRP A 113 -7.76 -7.60 3.40
N LEU A 114 -7.46 -8.86 3.05
CA LEU A 114 -8.27 -9.67 2.15
C LEU A 114 -9.14 -10.63 2.96
N LYS A 115 -10.32 -10.16 3.37
CA LYS A 115 -11.27 -10.94 4.17
C LYS A 115 -11.63 -12.29 3.56
N ALA A 116 -11.78 -12.35 2.24
CA ALA A 116 -12.16 -13.56 1.51
C ALA A 116 -11.13 -14.70 1.65
N SER A 117 -9.83 -14.37 1.62
CA SER A 117 -8.74 -15.33 1.81
C SER A 117 -8.23 -15.41 3.25
N GLY A 118 -8.66 -14.48 4.11
CA GLY A 118 -8.17 -14.36 5.48
C GLY A 118 -6.71 -13.89 5.53
N GLU A 119 -6.25 -13.10 4.56
CA GLU A 119 -4.85 -12.70 4.45
C GLU A 119 -4.66 -11.20 4.68
N LEU A 120 -3.74 -10.86 5.59
CA LEU A 120 -3.27 -9.50 5.81
C LEU A 120 -1.90 -9.32 5.14
N TRP A 121 -1.84 -8.37 4.23
CA TRP A 121 -0.68 -8.03 3.42
C TRP A 121 -0.05 -6.73 3.91
N PHE A 122 1.24 -6.58 3.67
CA PHE A 122 1.96 -5.32 3.83
C PHE A 122 2.99 -5.23 2.70
N GLY A 123 2.73 -4.34 1.74
CA GLY A 123 3.40 -4.37 0.44
C GLY A 123 3.14 -5.70 -0.27
N ASN A 124 4.20 -6.36 -0.73
CA ASN A 124 4.09 -7.62 -1.49
C ASN A 124 4.22 -8.88 -0.61
N ALA A 125 4.10 -8.75 0.71
CA ALA A 125 4.27 -9.86 1.64
C ALA A 125 3.02 -10.08 2.48
N ILE A 126 2.58 -11.34 2.58
CA ILE A 126 1.60 -11.76 3.58
C ILE A 126 2.28 -11.70 4.94
N ILE A 127 1.82 -10.80 5.80
CA ILE A 127 2.35 -10.63 7.15
C ILE A 127 1.58 -11.44 8.18
N ARG A 128 0.32 -11.80 7.87
CA ARG A 128 -0.51 -12.65 8.72
C ARG A 128 -1.59 -13.37 7.91
N ARG A 129 -1.80 -14.64 8.23
CA ARG A 129 -2.98 -15.41 7.80
C ARG A 129 -3.90 -15.65 8.99
N ILE A 130 -5.19 -15.54 8.76
CA ILE A 130 -6.28 -15.85 9.70
C ILE A 130 -7.09 -16.98 9.08
N PRO A 131 -6.72 -18.26 9.33
CA PRO A 131 -7.31 -19.40 8.62
C PRO A 131 -8.80 -19.60 8.89
N ARG A 132 -9.31 -19.05 10.00
CA ARG A 132 -10.73 -19.13 10.39
C ARG A 132 -11.26 -17.74 10.74
N PRO A 133 -11.53 -16.87 9.76
CA PRO A 133 -12.01 -15.50 10.02
C PRO A 133 -13.30 -15.49 10.85
N ARG A 134 -14.22 -16.44 10.60
CA ARG A 134 -15.47 -16.59 11.36
C ARG A 134 -15.27 -16.87 12.85
N GLY A 135 -14.14 -17.46 13.26
CA GLY A 135 -13.84 -17.73 14.67
C GLY A 135 -12.96 -16.64 15.33
N ALA A 136 -12.65 -15.56 14.60
CA ALA A 136 -11.76 -14.49 15.03
C ALA A 136 -12.45 -13.13 14.88
N GLU A 137 -13.72 -13.03 15.29
CA GLU A 137 -14.63 -11.90 15.05
C GLU A 137 -14.00 -10.55 15.42
N ASN A 138 -13.42 -10.43 16.62
CA ASN A 138 -12.79 -9.17 17.05
C ASN A 138 -11.60 -8.76 16.18
N ILE A 139 -10.79 -9.72 15.73
CA ILE A 139 -9.65 -9.42 14.86
C ILE A 139 -10.17 -8.99 13.48
N VAL A 140 -11.15 -9.73 12.95
CA VAL A 140 -11.76 -9.40 11.65
C VAL A 140 -12.44 -8.03 11.70
N ALA A 141 -13.15 -7.69 12.78
CA ALA A 141 -13.76 -6.37 12.96
C ALA A 141 -12.74 -5.25 12.91
N ILE A 142 -11.62 -5.38 13.64
CA ILE A 142 -10.53 -4.39 13.61
C ILE A 142 -9.94 -4.24 12.20
N LEU A 143 -9.68 -5.36 11.51
CA LEU A 143 -9.09 -5.33 10.16
C LEU A 143 -10.08 -4.80 9.10
N ASP A 144 -11.36 -5.13 9.21
CA ASP A 144 -12.42 -4.62 8.34
C ASP A 144 -12.59 -3.11 8.52
N SER A 145 -12.51 -2.59 9.76
CA SER A 145 -12.53 -1.14 10.02
C SER A 145 -11.32 -0.43 9.42
N PHE A 146 -10.10 -0.96 9.60
CA PHE A 146 -8.94 -0.37 8.93
C PHE A 146 -9.06 -0.40 7.41
N GLU A 147 -9.53 -1.50 6.81
CA GLU A 147 -9.69 -1.60 5.36
C GLU A 147 -10.76 -0.63 4.83
N SER A 148 -11.91 -0.55 5.52
CA SER A 148 -13.01 0.36 5.16
C SER A 148 -12.58 1.83 5.21
N ASP A 149 -11.74 2.19 6.18
CA ASP A 149 -11.30 3.57 6.40
C ASP A 149 -10.04 3.93 5.61
N GLY A 150 -9.50 3.00 4.82
CA GLY A 150 -8.29 3.23 4.01
C GLY A 150 -6.98 3.21 4.80
N TRP A 151 -6.92 2.40 5.85
CA TRP A 151 -5.76 2.19 6.73
C TRP A 151 -5.21 3.45 7.41
N PRO A 152 -6.06 4.28 8.05
CA PRO A 152 -5.57 5.42 8.82
C PRO A 152 -4.66 4.94 9.95
N ARG A 153 -3.79 5.81 10.47
CA ARG A 153 -2.89 5.45 11.59
C ARG A 153 -3.66 5.07 12.85
N ARG A 154 -4.92 5.50 12.97
CA ARG A 154 -5.85 5.23 14.06
C ARG A 154 -7.26 5.02 13.51
N ILE A 155 -7.98 4.05 14.06
CA ILE A 155 -9.43 3.88 13.94
C ILE A 155 -10.05 3.91 15.35
N ASP A 156 -11.35 4.18 15.40
CA ASP A 156 -12.15 4.01 16.62
C ASP A 156 -12.34 2.51 16.92
N ASP A 157 -12.67 2.20 18.17
CA ASP A 157 -12.84 0.83 18.65
C ASP A 157 -14.10 0.17 18.05
N PRO A 158 -13.98 -0.85 17.16
CA PRO A 158 -15.14 -1.49 16.55
C PRO A 158 -15.63 -2.71 17.35
N ILE A 159 -14.98 -3.08 18.46
CA ILE A 159 -15.27 -4.33 19.19
C ILE A 159 -15.92 -4.09 20.55
N THR A 160 -15.59 -2.99 21.20
CA THR A 160 -16.22 -2.61 22.46
C THR A 160 -16.61 -1.15 22.34
N SER A 161 -17.89 -0.83 22.48
CA SER A 161 -18.37 0.56 22.56
C SER A 161 -17.90 1.23 23.87
N GLY A 162 -16.58 1.24 24.15
CA GLY A 162 -15.93 1.79 25.34
C GLY A 162 -15.76 0.85 26.55
N GLY A 163 -16.17 -0.42 26.47
CA GLY A 163 -16.47 -1.21 27.69
C GLY A 163 -15.41 -2.18 28.25
N ASP A 164 -14.54 -2.81 27.46
CA ASP A 164 -13.66 -3.89 27.97
C ASP A 164 -12.20 -3.83 27.48
N SER A 165 -11.39 -3.12 28.27
CA SER A 165 -9.95 -2.98 28.07
C SER A 165 -9.18 -4.31 27.98
N SER A 166 -9.65 -5.35 28.69
CA SER A 166 -8.97 -6.65 28.74
C SER A 166 -9.10 -7.41 27.42
N THR A 167 -10.31 -7.40 26.83
CA THR A 167 -10.57 -7.99 25.52
C THR A 167 -9.80 -7.28 24.42
N ARG A 168 -9.68 -5.95 24.49
CA ARG A 168 -8.89 -5.16 23.51
C ARG A 168 -7.42 -5.52 23.53
N ARG A 169 -6.81 -5.51 24.71
CA ARG A 169 -5.40 -5.84 24.88
C ARG A 169 -5.12 -7.26 24.38
N ARG A 170 -5.94 -8.24 24.78
CA ARG A 170 -5.80 -9.64 24.33
C ARG A 170 -5.98 -9.78 22.80
N THR A 171 -6.94 -9.07 22.21
CA THR A 171 -7.17 -9.10 20.76
C THR A 171 -5.97 -8.54 20.00
N ILE A 172 -5.45 -7.40 20.44
CA ILE A 172 -4.27 -6.75 19.82
C ILE A 172 -3.00 -7.58 20.00
N GLU A 173 -2.80 -8.21 21.16
CA GLU A 173 -1.70 -9.15 21.38
C GLU A 173 -1.79 -10.34 20.42
N SER A 174 -3.00 -10.90 20.25
CA SER A 174 -3.24 -12.02 19.33
C SER A 174 -3.00 -11.63 17.87
N LEU A 175 -3.51 -10.46 17.44
CA LEU A 175 -3.29 -9.91 16.10
C LEU A 175 -1.80 -9.64 15.86
N SER A 176 -1.13 -8.96 16.80
CA SER A 176 0.30 -8.61 16.75
C SER A 176 1.25 -9.81 16.81
N LYS A 177 0.77 -10.98 17.27
CA LYS A 177 1.59 -12.16 17.51
C LYS A 177 2.27 -12.64 16.23
N GLY A 178 3.60 -12.63 16.21
CA GLY A 178 4.41 -13.14 15.10
C GLY A 178 4.59 -12.19 13.92
N MET A 179 3.97 -11.00 13.94
CA MET A 179 4.17 -9.98 12.90
C MET A 179 5.47 -9.20 13.13
N LYS A 180 6.22 -9.00 12.05
CA LYS A 180 7.52 -8.31 12.07
C LYS A 180 7.54 -7.00 11.30
N ALA A 181 6.67 -6.84 10.30
CA ALA A 181 6.65 -5.68 9.42
C ALA A 181 5.85 -4.50 9.99
N ILE A 182 4.76 -4.78 10.70
CA ILE A 182 3.94 -3.77 11.38
C ILE A 182 3.63 -4.22 12.81
N ARG A 183 3.18 -3.28 13.65
CA ARG A 183 2.57 -3.59 14.95
C ARG A 183 1.23 -2.89 15.09
N PHE A 184 0.29 -3.55 15.76
CA PHE A 184 -0.95 -2.93 16.22
C PHE A 184 -0.85 -2.63 17.72
N PHE A 185 -1.51 -1.57 18.17
CA PHE A 185 -1.55 -1.18 19.58
C PHE A 185 -2.86 -0.44 19.89
N CYS A 186 -3.30 -0.43 21.14
CA CYS A 186 -4.43 0.40 21.55
C CYS A 186 -4.00 1.87 21.60
N ALA A 187 -4.87 2.78 21.15
CA ALA A 187 -4.71 4.20 21.43
C ALA A 187 -4.73 4.41 22.95
N GLY A 188 -3.80 5.22 23.48
CA GLY A 188 -3.57 5.37 24.92
C GLY A 188 -4.74 5.98 25.71
N ASP A 189 -5.74 6.50 25.00
CA ASP A 189 -7.02 6.99 25.54
C ASP A 189 -8.05 5.88 25.77
N GLY A 190 -7.80 4.68 25.24
CA GLY A 190 -8.74 3.58 25.33
C GLY A 190 -9.99 3.78 24.47
N GLU A 191 -9.88 4.46 23.33
CA GLU A 191 -11.01 4.67 22.41
C GLU A 191 -10.78 4.09 21.01
N GLY A 192 -9.60 3.52 20.75
CA GLY A 192 -9.29 3.05 19.41
C GLY A 192 -8.08 2.16 19.28
N PHE A 193 -7.79 1.83 18.03
CA PHE A 193 -6.67 1.00 17.62
C PHE A 193 -5.78 1.75 16.66
N CYS A 194 -4.47 1.56 16.79
CA CYS A 194 -3.47 2.17 15.96
C CYS A 194 -2.58 1.10 15.32
N TRP A 195 -1.95 1.46 14.21
CA TRP A 195 -0.89 0.67 13.61
C TRP A 195 0.30 1.54 13.22
N GLU A 196 1.48 0.92 13.25
CA GLU A 196 2.69 1.54 12.72
C GLU A 196 3.59 0.52 12.05
N GLU A 197 4.44 1.02 11.17
CA GLU A 197 5.50 0.25 10.52
C GLU A 197 6.61 -0.01 11.53
N ARG A 198 7.08 -1.26 11.57
CA ARG A 198 8.30 -1.57 12.30
C ARG A 198 9.49 -1.34 11.36
N PRO A 199 10.47 -0.52 11.75
CA PRO A 199 11.68 -0.39 10.95
C PRO A 199 12.31 -1.77 10.79
N ALA A 200 12.59 -2.17 9.55
CA ALA A 200 13.23 -3.45 9.27
C ALA A 200 14.54 -3.51 10.05
N LYS A 201 14.71 -4.54 10.91
CA LYS A 201 16.00 -4.77 11.56
C LYS A 201 17.06 -4.90 10.47
N PRO A 202 18.17 -4.13 10.51
CA PRO A 202 19.21 -4.23 9.49
C PRO A 202 19.71 -5.68 9.46
N ARG A 203 19.60 -6.32 8.29
CA ARG A 203 20.21 -7.64 8.07
C ARG A 203 21.72 -7.47 8.26
N LYS A 204 22.29 -8.06 9.32
CA LYS A 204 23.76 -8.16 9.47
C LYS A 204 24.30 -8.85 8.22
N LYS A 205 25.10 -8.14 7.41
CA LYS A 205 25.82 -8.74 6.28
C LYS A 205 26.65 -9.90 6.83
N ARG A 206 26.39 -11.13 6.38
CA ARG A 206 27.29 -12.26 6.64
C ARG A 206 28.60 -11.94 5.92
N VAL A 207 29.62 -11.52 6.67
CA VAL A 207 30.99 -11.49 6.17
C VAL A 207 31.38 -12.94 5.93
N ALA A 208 31.61 -13.30 4.67
CA ALA A 208 32.09 -14.62 4.31
C ALA A 208 33.51 -14.80 4.89
N THR A 209 33.63 -15.59 5.96
CA THR A 209 34.91 -16.03 6.48
C THR A 209 35.55 -16.97 5.45
N LYS A 210 36.53 -16.46 4.70
CA LYS A 210 37.40 -17.27 3.84
C LYS A 210 38.11 -18.31 4.73
N LYS A 211 37.82 -19.60 4.52
CA LYS A 211 38.62 -20.70 5.10
C LYS A 211 40.05 -20.62 4.53
N PRO A 212 41.10 -20.72 5.36
CA PRO A 212 42.47 -20.78 4.86
C PRO A 212 42.70 -22.12 4.14
N LYS A 213 43.22 -22.04 2.92
CA LYS A 213 43.59 -23.18 2.08
C LYS A 213 44.88 -23.78 2.65
N LYS A 214 44.79 -24.95 3.29
CA LYS A 214 45.98 -25.72 3.69
C LYS A 214 46.74 -26.13 2.43
N ARG A 215 47.98 -25.66 2.29
CA ARG A 215 48.95 -26.19 1.33
C ARG A 215 49.64 -27.38 2.00
N GLY A 216 49.49 -28.56 1.39
CA GLY A 216 50.47 -29.63 1.49
C GLY A 216 51.52 -29.43 0.41
#